data_AF-A0A6J0DSY7-F1
#
_entry.id   AF-A0A6J0DSY7-F1
#
_cell.length_a   1.000
_cell.length_b   1.000
_cell.length_c   1.000
_cell.angle_alpha   90.00
_cell.angle_beta   90.00
_cell.angle_gamma   90.00
#
_symmetry.space_group_name_H-M   'P 1'
#
loop_
_entity.id
_entity.type
_entity.pdbx_description
1 polymer ?
#
loop_
_entity_poly.entity_id
_entity_poly.type
_entity_poly.pdbx_seq_one_letter_code
_entity_poly.pdbx_strand_id
1 'polypeptide(L)'
;MGHIKKGELTQEEKELLEVIGKGTVQEAGTLLSSKNVHVNCLDENGMTPLMHAAYKGKLDMCKLLLRHGADVNCHQHEHGYTALMFAALSGNKDITWAMLEAGAETDVVNSVGRTAAQMAAFVGQHDCVAIINNFFPRERLDYYTKPQGLDKEPKLPPKLAGPLHKIITTTNLHPVKIVMLVNENPLLAEAVALGKCYKVMDLICEKCMKQRDMNEVLAMKMHYISCIFQKCITFLKEGENKLETLIKSLLKGRASDGFPVYQEKIIRESIRKFPYCEATLLQQLVRSIAPVEIGSDPTAFSVLSQAITGQVGFVDAEFCTTCGEKGASKRCSVCKMVIYCDQTCQKTHWFAHKKMCKTSTGKM
;
A
#
# COMPACT_ATOMS: atom_id res chain seq x y z
N MET A 1 6.25 -19.31 34.16
CA MET A 1 6.21 -17.96 33.56
C MET A 1 5.66 -17.02 34.62
N GLY A 2 6.47 -16.07 35.11
CA GLY A 2 6.01 -15.09 36.08
C GLY A 2 4.94 -14.21 35.45
N HIS A 3 3.88 -13.89 36.21
CA HIS A 3 2.88 -12.92 35.78
C HIS A 3 3.58 -11.56 35.59
N ILE A 4 3.61 -11.05 34.35
CA ILE A 4 4.02 -9.67 34.08
C ILE A 4 2.96 -8.77 34.71
N LYS A 5 3.33 -8.01 35.72
CA LYS A 5 2.45 -7.08 36.41
C LYS A 5 2.73 -5.66 35.96
N LYS A 6 1.65 -4.95 35.63
CA LYS A 6 1.66 -3.53 35.25
C LYS A 6 2.39 -2.69 36.31
N GLY A 7 3.37 -1.90 35.89
CA GLY A 7 4.13 -0.99 36.76
C GLY A 7 5.24 -1.65 37.61
N GLU A 8 5.30 -2.97 37.72
CA GLU A 8 6.38 -3.67 38.44
C GLU A 8 7.58 -3.92 37.51
N LEU A 9 8.26 -2.84 37.09
CA LEU A 9 9.43 -2.89 36.22
C LEU A 9 10.74 -3.06 37.02
N THR A 10 11.61 -3.96 36.55
CA THR A 10 13.01 -4.01 36.99
C THR A 10 13.77 -2.74 36.57
N GLN A 11 14.93 -2.49 37.17
CA GLN A 11 15.76 -1.33 36.80
C GLN A 11 16.20 -1.38 35.33
N GLU A 12 16.54 -2.56 34.81
CA GLU A 12 16.95 -2.75 33.41
C GLU A 12 15.77 -2.55 32.44
N GLU A 13 14.54 -2.92 32.83
CA GLU A 13 13.35 -2.64 32.01
C GLU A 13 12.99 -1.15 32.01
N LYS A 14 13.18 -0.44 33.12
CA LYS A 14 13.05 1.03 33.14
C LYS A 14 14.08 1.68 32.22
N GLU A 15 15.32 1.21 32.24
CA GLU A 15 16.38 1.66 31.34
C GLU A 15 16.03 1.37 29.88
N LEU A 16 15.49 0.19 29.57
CA LEU A 16 15.02 -0.15 28.22
C LEU A 16 13.99 0.86 27.72
N LEU A 17 12.99 1.20 28.53
CA LEU A 17 11.96 2.18 28.15
C LEU A 17 12.55 3.58 27.89
N GLU A 18 13.56 3.99 28.66
CA GLU A 18 14.27 5.25 28.42
C GLU A 18 15.08 5.21 27.11
N VAL A 19 15.83 4.12 26.88
CA VAL A 19 16.65 3.93 25.67
C VAL A 19 15.78 3.90 24.41
N ILE A 20 14.59 3.30 24.45
CA ILE A 20 13.65 3.34 23.31
C ILE A 20 13.29 4.78 22.94
N GLY A 21 13.20 5.67 23.94
CA GLY A 21 12.88 7.07 23.72
C GLY A 21 14.04 7.90 23.19
N LYS A 22 15.24 7.72 23.76
CA LYS A 22 16.37 8.65 23.60
C LYS A 22 17.65 8.02 23.09
N GLY A 23 17.82 6.71 23.27
CA GLY A 23 19.06 5.97 23.00
C GLY A 23 19.12 5.34 21.61
N THR A 24 20.06 4.41 21.47
CA THR A 24 20.37 3.74 20.20
C THR A 24 19.83 2.31 20.12
N VAL A 25 19.64 1.80 18.90
CA VAL A 25 19.14 0.43 18.66
C VAL A 25 20.10 -0.61 19.27
N GLN A 26 21.39 -0.30 19.31
CA GLN A 26 22.44 -1.12 19.89
C GLN A 26 22.33 -1.21 21.42
N GLU A 27 22.09 -0.08 22.10
CA GLU A 27 21.84 -0.05 23.54
C GLU A 27 20.60 -0.87 23.90
N ALA A 28 19.50 -0.66 23.16
CA ALA A 28 18.27 -1.44 23.36
C ALA A 28 18.52 -2.94 23.15
N GLY A 29 19.27 -3.32 22.12
CA GLY A 29 19.62 -4.72 21.86
C GLY A 29 20.49 -5.36 22.94
N THR A 30 21.37 -4.56 23.56
CA THR A 30 22.19 -5.01 24.69
C THR A 30 21.31 -5.31 25.91
N LEU A 31 20.39 -4.41 26.24
CA LEU A 31 19.44 -4.61 27.34
C LEU A 31 18.52 -5.81 27.09
N LEU A 32 17.98 -5.95 25.88
CA LEU A 32 17.12 -7.08 25.49
C LEU A 32 17.83 -8.44 25.49
N SER A 33 19.16 -8.47 25.56
CA SER A 33 19.95 -9.70 25.71
C SER A 33 20.09 -10.13 27.18
N SER A 34 19.74 -9.26 28.13
CA SER A 34 19.72 -9.58 29.55
C SER A 34 18.56 -10.51 29.90
N LYS A 35 18.79 -11.45 30.81
CA LYS A 35 17.76 -12.37 31.30
C LYS A 35 16.71 -11.69 32.20
N ASN A 36 17.02 -10.50 32.71
CA ASN A 36 16.11 -9.75 33.59
C ASN A 36 15.15 -8.84 32.84
N VAL A 37 15.29 -8.72 31.51
CA VAL A 37 14.48 -7.83 30.68
C VAL A 37 13.43 -8.63 29.91
N HIS A 38 12.17 -8.34 30.17
CA HIS A 38 11.07 -8.86 29.35
C HIS A 38 10.73 -7.85 28.25
N VAL A 39 10.78 -8.28 26.99
CA VAL A 39 10.41 -7.42 25.84
C VAL A 39 8.97 -6.89 25.91
N ASN A 40 8.10 -7.59 26.66
CA ASN A 40 6.70 -7.26 26.87
C ASN A 40 6.45 -6.69 28.28
N CYS A 41 7.46 -6.11 28.93
CA CYS A 41 7.28 -5.41 30.19
C CYS A 41 6.27 -4.25 30.04
N LEU A 42 5.64 -3.85 31.14
CA LEU A 42 4.52 -2.92 31.15
C LEU A 42 4.79 -1.78 32.11
N ASP A 43 4.73 -0.55 31.60
CA ASP A 43 4.78 0.63 32.46
C ASP A 43 3.49 0.80 33.30
N GLU A 44 3.43 1.87 34.08
CA GLU A 44 2.30 2.19 34.95
C GLU A 44 0.97 2.42 34.19
N ASN A 45 1.03 2.68 32.88
CA ASN A 45 -0.13 2.84 32.02
C ASN A 45 -0.47 1.54 31.27
N GLY A 46 0.38 0.51 31.37
CA GLY A 46 0.24 -0.74 30.65
C GLY A 46 0.76 -0.67 29.22
N MET A 47 1.62 0.31 28.92
CA MET A 47 2.26 0.48 27.62
C MET A 47 3.49 -0.42 27.52
N THR A 48 3.63 -1.12 26.40
CA THR A 48 4.81 -1.97 26.13
C THR A 48 5.95 -1.15 25.51
N PRO A 49 7.20 -1.64 25.58
CA PRO A 49 8.31 -1.16 24.77
C PRO A 49 7.96 -0.90 23.30
N LEU A 50 7.21 -1.82 22.67
CA LEU A 50 6.82 -1.72 21.27
C LEU A 50 5.86 -0.56 21.02
N MET A 51 4.88 -0.37 21.92
CA MET A 51 3.97 0.77 21.86
C MET A 51 4.73 2.09 22.00
N HIS A 52 5.69 2.18 22.92
CA HIS A 52 6.54 3.37 23.10
C HIS A 52 7.32 3.70 21.82
N ALA A 53 7.96 2.68 21.22
CA ALA A 53 8.70 2.84 19.97
C ALA A 53 7.79 3.29 18.80
N ALA A 54 6.59 2.71 18.71
CA ALA A 54 5.62 3.02 17.66
C ALA A 54 5.11 4.46 17.78
N TYR A 55 4.69 4.88 18.98
CA TYR A 55 4.22 6.23 19.24
C TYR A 55 5.29 7.29 18.93
N LYS A 56 6.56 6.99 19.27
CA LYS A 56 7.70 7.89 19.02
C LYS A 56 8.24 7.84 17.59
N GLY A 57 7.62 7.08 16.69
CA GLY A 57 8.04 7.02 15.28
C GLY A 57 9.39 6.32 15.05
N LYS A 58 9.83 5.44 15.95
CA LYS A 58 11.15 4.78 15.91
C LYS A 58 11.09 3.42 15.18
N LEU A 59 11.16 3.44 13.85
CA LEU A 59 11.01 2.24 13.01
C LEU A 59 12.00 1.12 13.35
N ASP A 60 13.29 1.44 13.51
CA ASP A 60 14.30 0.42 13.75
C ASP A 60 14.18 -0.20 15.15
N MET A 61 13.72 0.59 16.14
CA MET A 61 13.37 0.07 17.47
C MET A 61 12.18 -0.88 17.40
N CYS A 62 11.13 -0.50 16.65
CA CYS A 62 9.97 -1.38 16.44
C CYS A 62 10.41 -2.73 15.83
N LYS A 63 11.23 -2.70 14.79
CA LYS A 63 11.76 -3.90 14.14
C LYS A 63 12.61 -4.75 15.09
N LEU A 64 13.45 -4.12 15.91
CA LEU A 64 14.24 -4.82 16.93
C LEU A 64 13.33 -5.54 17.93
N LEU A 65 12.37 -4.82 18.52
CA LEU A 65 11.45 -5.37 19.52
C LEU A 65 10.62 -6.53 18.96
N LEU A 66 10.09 -6.39 17.75
CA LEU A 66 9.36 -7.46 17.07
C LEU A 66 10.22 -8.71 16.84
N ARG A 67 11.50 -8.55 16.47
CA ARG A 67 12.44 -9.68 16.34
C ARG A 67 12.73 -10.37 17.67
N HIS A 68 12.66 -9.65 18.77
CA HIS A 68 12.80 -10.19 20.13
C HIS A 68 11.48 -10.76 20.70
N GLY A 69 10.42 -10.88 19.88
CA GLY A 69 9.16 -11.50 20.29
C GLY A 69 8.20 -10.56 21.02
N ALA A 70 8.29 -9.25 20.76
CA ALA A 70 7.27 -8.31 21.24
C ALA A 70 5.88 -8.70 20.74
N ASP A 71 4.90 -8.70 21.64
CA ASP A 71 3.50 -8.95 21.33
C ASP A 71 2.89 -7.68 20.70
N VAL A 72 2.63 -7.75 19.39
CA VAL A 72 2.04 -6.65 18.62
C VAL A 72 0.59 -6.36 19.00
N ASN A 73 -0.12 -7.36 19.53
CA ASN A 73 -1.54 -7.30 19.88
C ASN A 73 -1.78 -7.12 21.39
N CYS A 74 -0.73 -6.80 22.16
CA CYS A 74 -0.90 -6.48 23.57
C CYS A 74 -1.95 -5.38 23.75
N HIS A 75 -2.89 -5.61 24.66
CA HIS A 75 -4.04 -4.75 24.93
C HIS A 75 -4.15 -4.34 26.40
N GLN A 76 -3.01 -4.32 27.12
CA GLN A 76 -2.97 -3.99 28.55
C GLN A 76 -2.90 -2.49 28.86
N HIS A 77 -2.76 -1.65 27.84
CA HIS A 77 -2.80 -0.20 27.99
C HIS A 77 -4.14 0.23 28.62
N GLU A 78 -4.13 1.19 29.53
CA GLU A 78 -5.30 1.61 30.33
C GLU A 78 -6.52 2.06 29.52
N HIS A 79 -6.29 2.47 28.27
CA HIS A 79 -7.34 2.85 27.32
C HIS A 79 -7.53 1.83 26.18
N GLY A 80 -6.92 0.65 26.26
CA GLY A 80 -7.01 -0.39 25.23
C GLY A 80 -6.30 -0.02 23.91
N TYR A 81 -5.21 0.74 23.97
CA TYR A 81 -4.44 1.09 22.78
C TYR A 81 -3.49 -0.05 22.42
N THR A 82 -3.46 -0.45 21.16
CA THR A 82 -2.52 -1.45 20.62
C THR A 82 -1.30 -0.78 19.98
N ALA A 83 -0.25 -1.55 19.68
CA ALA A 83 0.91 -1.04 18.96
C ALA A 83 0.53 -0.46 17.58
N LEU A 84 -0.43 -1.07 16.88
CA LEU A 84 -0.93 -0.56 15.60
C LEU A 84 -1.64 0.81 15.75
N MET A 85 -2.40 1.03 16.83
CA MET A 85 -3.03 2.33 17.08
C MET A 85 -1.99 3.44 17.30
N PHE A 86 -0.93 3.16 18.07
CA PHE A 86 0.17 4.10 18.26
C PHE A 86 0.96 4.35 16.98
N ALA A 87 1.19 3.31 16.16
CA ALA A 87 1.79 3.46 14.84
C ALA A 87 0.94 4.38 13.94
N ALA A 88 -0.37 4.18 13.92
CA ALA A 88 -1.31 5.00 13.15
C ALA A 88 -1.31 6.48 13.61
N LEU A 89 -1.26 6.72 14.93
CA LEU A 89 -1.18 8.06 15.51
C LEU A 89 0.15 8.78 15.20
N SER A 90 1.25 8.04 15.15
CA SER A 90 2.56 8.61 14.79
C SER A 90 2.62 9.12 13.34
N GLY A 91 1.69 8.68 12.49
CA GLY A 91 1.71 8.97 11.04
C GLY A 91 2.78 8.22 10.27
N ASN A 92 3.57 7.36 10.92
CA ASN A 92 4.64 6.62 10.28
C ASN A 92 4.10 5.38 9.56
N LYS A 93 3.99 5.49 8.24
CA LYS A 93 3.52 4.43 7.35
C LYS A 93 4.36 3.14 7.42
N ASP A 94 5.67 3.26 7.62
CA ASP A 94 6.58 2.10 7.64
C ASP A 94 6.46 1.33 8.96
N ILE A 95 6.18 2.04 10.07
CA ILE A 95 5.88 1.40 11.35
C ILE A 95 4.51 0.73 11.28
N THR A 96 3.51 1.42 10.73
CA THR A 96 2.17 0.85 10.51
C THR A 96 2.26 -0.45 9.70
N TRP A 97 3.02 -0.44 8.61
CA TRP A 97 3.32 -1.63 7.81
C TRP A 97 4.00 -2.73 8.63
N ALA A 98 5.02 -2.39 9.43
CA ALA A 98 5.72 -3.37 10.26
C ALA A 98 4.82 -4.03 11.32
N MET A 99 3.88 -3.28 11.91
CA MET A 99 2.90 -3.86 12.85
C MET A 99 1.98 -4.85 12.14
N LEU A 100 1.48 -4.49 10.95
CA LEU A 100 0.59 -5.36 10.17
C LEU A 100 1.29 -6.64 9.71
N GLU A 101 2.54 -6.54 9.24
CA GLU A 101 3.37 -7.71 8.90
C GLU A 101 3.68 -8.59 10.13
N ALA A 102 3.69 -8.02 11.33
CA ALA A 102 3.82 -8.77 12.58
C ALA A 102 2.50 -9.42 13.05
N GLY A 103 1.42 -9.27 12.30
CA GLY A 103 0.11 -9.86 12.62
C GLY A 103 -0.79 -8.96 13.49
N ALA A 104 -0.59 -7.65 13.45
CA ALA A 104 -1.48 -6.72 14.15
C ALA A 104 -2.93 -6.85 13.68
N GLU A 105 -3.86 -6.98 14.63
CA GLU A 105 -5.29 -7.01 14.37
C GLU A 105 -5.82 -5.61 14.04
N THR A 106 -6.57 -5.50 12.95
CA THR A 106 -7.02 -4.19 12.41
C THR A 106 -8.37 -3.74 12.94
N ASP A 107 -9.14 -4.65 13.51
CA ASP A 107 -10.52 -4.49 13.98
C ASP A 107 -10.64 -4.31 15.51
N VAL A 108 -9.53 -4.46 16.25
CA VAL A 108 -9.48 -4.13 17.69
C VAL A 108 -9.85 -2.67 17.91
N VAL A 109 -10.70 -2.44 18.90
CA VAL A 109 -11.16 -1.11 19.32
C VAL A 109 -10.62 -0.75 20.70
N ASN A 110 -10.29 0.53 20.88
CA ASN A 110 -9.91 1.07 22.18
C ASN A 110 -11.14 1.36 23.06
N SER A 111 -10.93 1.95 24.25
CA SER A 111 -12.00 2.28 25.21
C SER A 111 -13.07 3.25 24.69
N VAL A 112 -12.80 3.98 23.60
CA VAL A 112 -13.74 4.88 22.93
C VAL A 112 -14.33 4.29 21.65
N GLY A 113 -14.16 2.99 21.42
CA GLY A 113 -14.74 2.26 20.29
C GLY A 113 -14.10 2.57 18.95
N ARG A 114 -12.81 2.95 18.92
CA ARG A 114 -12.10 3.33 17.68
C ARG A 114 -11.02 2.31 17.30
N THR A 115 -10.97 1.96 16.02
CA THR A 115 -9.90 1.15 15.43
C THR A 115 -8.67 1.99 15.07
N ALA A 116 -7.53 1.35 14.79
CA ALA A 116 -6.31 2.04 14.37
C ALA A 116 -6.50 2.91 13.11
N ALA A 117 -7.25 2.42 12.12
CA ALA A 117 -7.55 3.20 10.91
C ALA A 117 -8.41 4.44 11.23
N GLN A 118 -9.37 4.32 12.14
CA GLN A 118 -10.20 5.45 12.57
C GLN A 118 -9.38 6.49 13.37
N MET A 119 -8.46 6.03 14.21
CA MET A 119 -7.52 6.91 14.91
C MET A 119 -6.63 7.67 13.91
N ALA A 120 -6.03 6.99 12.93
CA ALA A 120 -5.25 7.63 11.88
C ALA A 120 -6.08 8.64 11.08
N ALA A 121 -7.33 8.32 10.74
CA ALA A 121 -8.22 9.24 10.04
C ALA A 121 -8.51 10.50 10.87
N PHE A 122 -8.73 10.36 12.19
CA PHE A 122 -8.99 11.48 13.09
C PHE A 122 -7.83 12.50 13.14
N VAL A 123 -6.59 12.02 13.07
CA VAL A 123 -5.39 12.87 13.05
C VAL A 123 -4.88 13.19 11.62
N GLY A 124 -5.64 12.87 10.58
CA GLY A 124 -5.30 13.18 9.18
C GLY A 124 -4.19 12.32 8.56
N GLN A 125 -3.85 11.17 9.17
CA GLN A 125 -2.78 10.28 8.71
C GLN A 125 -3.26 9.34 7.60
N HIS A 126 -3.64 9.91 6.46
CA HIS A 126 -4.27 9.19 5.34
C HIS A 126 -3.44 8.02 4.80
N ASP A 127 -2.11 8.11 4.78
CA ASP A 127 -1.26 7.01 4.31
C ASP A 127 -1.36 5.78 5.23
N CYS A 128 -1.47 6.00 6.55
CA CYS A 128 -1.71 4.92 7.51
C CYS A 128 -3.10 4.31 7.34
N VAL A 129 -4.13 5.15 7.13
CA VAL A 129 -5.50 4.67 6.81
C VAL A 129 -5.49 3.78 5.58
N ALA A 130 -4.88 4.26 4.49
CA ALA A 130 -4.79 3.53 3.23
C ALA A 130 -4.08 2.19 3.42
N ILE A 131 -2.95 2.16 4.15
CA ILE A 131 -2.20 0.93 4.43
C ILE A 131 -3.02 -0.06 5.25
N ILE A 132 -3.64 0.36 6.35
CA ILE A 132 -4.42 -0.52 7.22
C ILE A 132 -5.60 -1.11 6.44
N ASN A 133 -6.38 -0.26 5.76
CA ASN A 133 -7.59 -0.70 5.05
C ASN A 133 -7.29 -1.56 3.80
N ASN A 134 -6.10 -1.41 3.21
CA ASN A 134 -5.68 -2.16 2.04
C ASN A 134 -4.69 -3.29 2.35
N PHE A 135 -4.44 -3.58 3.64
CA PHE A 135 -3.49 -4.59 4.01
C PHE A 135 -3.95 -5.97 3.53
N PHE A 136 -3.04 -6.69 2.91
CA PHE A 136 -3.26 -8.05 2.45
C PHE A 136 -2.20 -8.95 3.07
N PRO A 137 -2.54 -9.73 4.11
CA PRO A 137 -1.60 -10.64 4.77
C PRO A 137 -0.93 -11.58 3.78
N ARG A 138 0.38 -11.78 3.91
CA ARG A 138 1.16 -12.63 3.00
C ARG A 138 0.68 -14.08 3.01
N GLU A 139 0.25 -14.56 4.17
CA GLU A 139 -0.25 -15.91 4.41
C GLU A 139 -1.47 -16.22 3.53
N ARG A 140 -2.32 -15.20 3.26
CA ARG A 140 -3.47 -15.35 2.35
C ARG A 140 -3.03 -15.63 0.91
N LEU A 141 -1.87 -15.13 0.51
CA LEU A 141 -1.30 -15.43 -0.81
C LEU A 141 -0.58 -16.79 -0.80
N ASP A 142 0.11 -17.10 0.30
CA ASP A 142 0.85 -18.36 0.45
C ASP A 142 -0.07 -19.59 0.44
N TYR A 143 -1.37 -19.42 0.74
CA TYR A 143 -2.39 -20.44 0.48
C TYR A 143 -2.35 -20.97 -0.97
N TYR A 144 -2.12 -20.10 -1.95
CA TYR A 144 -2.08 -20.46 -3.37
C TYR A 144 -0.73 -21.01 -3.83
N THR A 145 0.30 -20.94 -2.98
CA THR A 145 1.64 -21.46 -3.30
C THR A 145 1.82 -22.94 -2.98
N LYS A 146 0.78 -23.56 -2.43
CA LYS A 146 0.69 -24.99 -2.13
C LYS A 146 -0.43 -25.62 -2.98
N PRO A 147 -0.28 -26.88 -3.43
CA PRO A 147 -1.38 -27.62 -4.05
C PRO A 147 -2.57 -27.72 -3.09
N GLN A 148 -3.79 -27.63 -3.62
CA GLN A 148 -5.03 -27.66 -2.84
C GLN A 148 -5.98 -28.71 -3.41
N GLY A 149 -6.65 -29.49 -2.54
CA GLY A 149 -7.61 -30.50 -2.97
C GLY A 149 -7.02 -31.52 -3.94
N LEU A 150 -7.53 -31.53 -5.18
CA LEU A 150 -7.10 -32.45 -6.25
C LEU A 150 -6.00 -31.86 -7.16
N ASP A 151 -5.54 -30.64 -6.92
CA ASP A 151 -4.51 -30.01 -7.73
C ASP A 151 -3.17 -30.74 -7.56
N LYS A 152 -2.49 -31.03 -8.68
CA LYS A 152 -1.13 -31.61 -8.66
C LYS A 152 -0.04 -30.56 -8.47
N GLU A 153 -0.32 -29.31 -8.84
CA GLU A 153 0.61 -28.18 -8.80
C GLU A 153 -0.02 -26.99 -8.08
N PRO A 154 0.77 -26.10 -7.46
CA PRO A 154 0.24 -24.88 -6.86
C PRO A 154 -0.31 -23.93 -7.93
N LYS A 155 -1.41 -23.25 -7.62
CA LYS A 155 -2.03 -22.23 -8.49
C LYS A 155 -1.08 -21.04 -8.71
N LEU A 156 -0.27 -20.70 -7.71
CA LEU A 156 0.79 -19.69 -7.76
C LEU A 156 2.15 -20.34 -7.52
N PRO A 157 3.13 -20.26 -8.42
CA PRO A 157 4.50 -20.67 -8.11
C PRO A 157 5.04 -19.88 -6.90
N PRO A 158 5.65 -20.52 -5.89
CA PRO A 158 6.13 -19.83 -4.68
C PRO A 158 7.02 -18.61 -4.94
N LYS A 159 7.88 -18.69 -5.98
CA LYS A 159 8.75 -17.57 -6.40
C LYS A 159 8.01 -16.31 -6.84
N LEU A 160 6.73 -16.41 -7.24
CA LEU A 160 5.91 -15.27 -7.66
C LEU A 160 5.17 -14.60 -6.49
N ALA A 161 5.08 -15.26 -5.33
CA ALA A 161 4.30 -14.74 -4.21
C ALA A 161 4.86 -13.40 -3.67
N GLY A 162 6.17 -13.27 -3.53
CA GLY A 162 6.80 -12.01 -3.10
C GLY A 162 6.53 -10.84 -4.07
N PRO A 163 6.90 -10.98 -5.36
CA PRO A 163 6.64 -9.95 -6.37
C PRO A 163 5.15 -9.59 -6.50
N LEU A 164 4.25 -10.58 -6.48
CA LEU A 164 2.81 -10.34 -6.56
C LEU A 164 2.28 -9.64 -5.31
N HIS A 165 2.69 -10.08 -4.11
CA HIS A 165 2.31 -9.45 -2.84
C HIS A 165 2.69 -7.97 -2.82
N LYS A 166 3.90 -7.61 -3.29
CA LYS A 166 4.34 -6.21 -3.43
C LYS A 166 3.39 -5.37 -4.31
N ILE A 167 2.84 -5.95 -5.38
CA ILE A 167 1.87 -5.24 -6.24
C ILE A 167 0.50 -5.18 -5.57
N ILE A 168 0.04 -6.25 -4.92
CA ILE A 168 -1.24 -6.30 -4.20
C ILE A 168 -1.30 -5.22 -3.11
N THR A 169 -0.19 -5.00 -2.40
CA THR A 169 -0.15 -4.16 -1.21
C THR A 169 0.20 -2.70 -1.49
N THR A 170 0.57 -2.36 -2.73
CA THR A 170 0.77 -0.96 -3.13
C THR A 170 -0.51 -0.14 -2.92
N THR A 171 -0.35 1.11 -2.47
CA THR A 171 -1.42 2.11 -2.41
C THR A 171 -1.42 3.00 -3.67
N ASN A 172 -0.33 3.01 -4.43
CA ASN A 172 -0.26 3.72 -5.71
C ASN A 172 -0.87 2.86 -6.83
N LEU A 173 -2.12 3.15 -7.16
CA LEU A 173 -2.92 2.45 -8.18
C LEU A 173 -2.72 3.00 -9.60
N HIS A 174 -1.77 3.93 -9.80
CA HIS A 174 -1.56 4.50 -11.11
C HIS A 174 -1.13 3.39 -12.09
N PRO A 175 -1.77 3.26 -13.27
CA PRO A 175 -1.53 2.13 -14.15
C PRO A 175 -0.07 2.04 -14.61
N VAL A 176 0.60 3.19 -14.83
CA VAL A 176 2.04 3.19 -15.14
C VAL A 176 2.88 2.61 -14.01
N LYS A 177 2.55 2.89 -12.74
CA LYS A 177 3.28 2.31 -11.59
C LYS A 177 3.13 0.79 -11.56
N ILE A 178 1.92 0.28 -11.76
CA ILE A 178 1.64 -1.16 -11.79
C ILE A 178 2.43 -1.82 -12.93
N VAL A 179 2.43 -1.24 -14.13
CA VAL A 179 3.20 -1.77 -15.27
C VAL A 179 4.71 -1.70 -15.00
N MET A 180 5.21 -0.63 -14.37
CA MET A 180 6.61 -0.52 -13.96
C MET A 180 7.00 -1.62 -12.96
N LEU A 181 6.16 -1.90 -11.95
CA LEU A 181 6.43 -2.98 -10.98
C LEU A 181 6.50 -4.36 -11.63
N VAL A 182 5.68 -4.61 -12.66
CA VAL A 182 5.76 -5.83 -13.48
C VAL A 182 7.06 -5.85 -14.28
N ASN A 183 7.39 -4.74 -14.96
CA ASN A 183 8.56 -4.64 -15.84
C ASN A 183 9.90 -4.73 -15.08
N GLU A 184 9.96 -4.18 -13.87
CA GLU A 184 11.16 -4.19 -13.01
C GLU A 184 11.43 -5.57 -12.38
N ASN A 185 10.47 -6.50 -12.42
CA ASN A 185 10.62 -7.83 -11.86
C ASN A 185 10.68 -8.89 -12.98
N PRO A 186 11.85 -9.49 -13.26
CA PRO A 186 12.00 -10.48 -14.33
C PRO A 186 11.06 -11.68 -14.21
N LEU A 187 10.69 -12.08 -12.99
CA LEU A 187 9.76 -13.20 -12.77
C LEU A 187 8.32 -12.86 -13.18
N LEU A 188 7.95 -11.58 -13.15
CA LEU A 188 6.62 -11.10 -13.57
C LEU A 188 6.58 -10.68 -15.03
N ALA A 189 7.72 -10.30 -15.63
CA ALA A 189 7.84 -9.91 -17.02
C ALA A 189 7.78 -11.10 -18.02
N GLU A 190 7.11 -12.19 -17.64
CA GLU A 190 6.84 -13.35 -18.48
C GLU A 190 5.32 -13.58 -18.59
N ALA A 191 4.78 -13.66 -19.82
CA ALA A 191 3.34 -13.75 -20.06
C ALA A 191 2.68 -14.93 -19.33
N VAL A 192 3.36 -16.08 -19.27
CA VAL A 192 2.85 -17.29 -18.58
C VAL A 192 2.84 -17.10 -17.07
N ALA A 193 3.93 -16.58 -16.49
CA ALA A 193 4.03 -16.33 -15.06
C ALA A 193 3.01 -15.29 -14.60
N LEU A 194 2.90 -14.17 -15.31
CA LEU A 194 1.92 -13.13 -15.03
C LEU A 194 0.49 -13.64 -15.22
N GLY A 195 0.27 -14.57 -16.15
CA GLY A 195 -1.00 -15.28 -16.32
C GLY A 195 -1.42 -16.09 -15.08
N LYS A 196 -0.46 -16.71 -14.37
CA LYS A 196 -0.73 -17.39 -13.08
C LYS A 196 -1.08 -16.38 -11.98
N CYS A 197 -0.35 -15.27 -11.90
CA CYS A 197 -0.66 -14.17 -10.97
C CYS A 197 -2.07 -13.61 -11.19
N TYR A 198 -2.41 -13.30 -12.45
CA TYR A 198 -3.74 -12.85 -12.86
C TYR A 198 -4.85 -13.82 -12.39
N LYS A 199 -4.73 -15.12 -12.65
CA LYS A 199 -5.73 -16.11 -12.22
C LYS A 199 -5.93 -16.14 -10.70
N VAL A 200 -4.84 -16.01 -9.94
CA VAL A 200 -4.89 -15.97 -8.48
C VAL A 200 -5.58 -14.70 -7.98
N MET A 201 -5.34 -13.57 -8.65
CA MET A 201 -6.01 -12.31 -8.33
C MET A 201 -7.53 -12.39 -8.57
N ASP A 202 -7.96 -13.05 -9.65
CA ASP A 202 -9.40 -13.29 -9.91
C ASP A 202 -10.03 -14.16 -8.81
N LEU A 203 -9.34 -15.21 -8.35
CA LEU A 203 -9.80 -16.05 -7.22
C LEU A 203 -9.89 -15.24 -5.91
N ILE A 204 -8.92 -14.36 -5.65
CA ILE A 204 -8.95 -13.48 -4.47
C ILE A 204 -10.13 -12.51 -4.59
N CYS A 205 -10.35 -11.91 -5.75
CA CYS A 205 -11.50 -11.04 -6.03
C CYS A 205 -12.82 -11.76 -5.74
N GLU A 206 -12.98 -12.98 -6.26
CA GLU A 206 -14.17 -13.80 -6.03
C GLU A 206 -14.37 -14.12 -4.55
N LYS A 207 -13.31 -14.53 -3.85
CA LYS A 207 -13.38 -14.82 -2.41
C LYS A 207 -13.81 -13.60 -1.60
N CYS A 208 -13.33 -12.40 -1.95
CA CYS A 208 -13.71 -11.16 -1.27
C CYS A 208 -15.20 -10.83 -1.45
N MET A 209 -15.82 -11.25 -2.56
CA MET A 209 -17.24 -11.00 -2.85
C MET A 209 -18.18 -12.09 -2.34
N LYS A 210 -17.69 -13.32 -2.14
CA LYS A 210 -18.51 -14.47 -1.72
C LYS A 210 -18.46 -14.79 -0.22
N GLN A 211 -17.52 -14.21 0.51
CA GLN A 211 -17.43 -14.41 1.96
C GLN A 211 -18.53 -13.63 2.70
N ARG A 212 -18.83 -14.05 3.95
CA ARG A 212 -19.87 -13.43 4.80
C ARG A 212 -19.66 -11.91 4.94
N ASP A 213 -18.42 -11.50 5.21
CA ASP A 213 -18.02 -10.10 5.32
C ASP A 213 -17.45 -9.64 3.98
N MET A 214 -18.34 -9.30 3.04
CA MET A 214 -17.96 -8.87 1.70
C MET A 214 -16.98 -7.69 1.75
N ASN A 215 -15.89 -7.78 0.98
CA ASN A 215 -14.92 -6.71 0.86
C ASN A 215 -14.86 -6.22 -0.60
N GLU A 216 -15.84 -5.38 -0.96
CA GLU A 216 -15.98 -4.82 -2.31
C GLU A 216 -14.74 -3.98 -2.71
N VAL A 217 -14.14 -3.28 -1.76
CA VAL A 217 -12.97 -2.42 -2.00
C VAL A 217 -11.77 -3.25 -2.42
N LEU A 218 -11.45 -4.30 -1.66
CA LEU A 218 -10.35 -5.20 -1.97
C LEU A 218 -10.64 -5.98 -3.27
N ALA A 219 -11.89 -6.40 -3.49
CA ALA A 219 -12.29 -7.05 -4.73
C ALA A 219 -12.08 -6.15 -5.96
N MET A 220 -12.55 -4.90 -5.90
CA MET A 220 -12.36 -3.91 -6.97
C MET A 220 -10.87 -3.64 -7.23
N LYS A 221 -10.06 -3.55 -6.16
CA LYS A 221 -8.60 -3.42 -6.28
C LYS A 221 -7.98 -4.61 -7.00
N MET A 222 -8.31 -5.84 -6.58
CA MET A 222 -7.78 -7.06 -7.20
C MET A 222 -8.16 -7.13 -8.67
N HIS A 223 -9.42 -6.83 -8.99
CA HIS A 223 -9.94 -6.80 -10.35
C HIS A 223 -9.24 -5.75 -11.21
N TYR A 224 -9.10 -4.52 -10.71
CA TYR A 224 -8.42 -3.45 -11.44
C TYR A 224 -6.97 -3.81 -11.77
N ILE A 225 -6.20 -4.30 -10.78
CA ILE A 225 -4.82 -4.78 -11.01
C ILE A 225 -4.82 -5.92 -12.04
N SER A 226 -5.79 -6.84 -11.98
CA SER A 226 -5.95 -7.94 -12.93
C SER A 226 -6.20 -7.45 -14.36
N CYS A 227 -7.02 -6.42 -14.55
CA CYS A 227 -7.19 -5.78 -15.85
C CYS A 227 -5.88 -5.19 -16.39
N ILE A 228 -5.05 -4.58 -15.53
CA ILE A 228 -3.73 -4.08 -15.94
C ILE A 228 -2.79 -5.25 -16.30
N PHE A 229 -2.79 -6.33 -15.52
CA PHE A 229 -2.03 -7.55 -15.84
C PHE A 229 -2.44 -8.14 -17.18
N GLN A 230 -3.74 -8.17 -17.51
CA GLN A 230 -4.20 -8.62 -18.82
C GLN A 230 -3.62 -7.77 -19.95
N LYS A 231 -3.58 -6.44 -19.81
CA LYS A 231 -2.91 -5.56 -20.79
C LYS A 231 -1.41 -5.88 -20.88
N CYS A 232 -0.72 -6.05 -19.75
CA CYS A 232 0.68 -6.48 -19.73
C CYS A 232 0.90 -7.81 -20.47
N ILE A 233 0.06 -8.82 -20.21
CA ILE A 233 0.13 -10.15 -20.86
C ILE A 233 -0.04 -10.02 -22.37
N THR A 234 -1.00 -9.22 -22.85
CA THR A 234 -1.19 -8.99 -24.29
C THR A 234 0.08 -8.43 -24.93
N PHE A 235 0.69 -7.42 -24.31
CA PHE A 235 1.94 -6.83 -24.80
C PHE A 235 3.11 -7.82 -24.72
N LEU A 236 3.27 -8.57 -23.63
CA LEU A 236 4.34 -9.56 -23.46
C LEU A 236 4.28 -10.69 -24.50
N LYS A 237 3.09 -11.06 -24.98
CA LYS A 237 2.92 -12.06 -26.06
C LYS A 237 3.45 -11.56 -27.41
N GLU A 238 3.60 -10.26 -27.61
CA GLU A 238 4.10 -9.67 -28.85
C GLU A 238 5.63 -9.57 -28.95
N GLY A 239 6.38 -9.95 -27.90
CA GLY A 239 7.86 -9.97 -27.90
C GLY A 239 8.52 -9.02 -26.89
N GLU A 240 9.82 -8.75 -27.09
CA GLU A 240 10.67 -7.97 -26.17
C GLU A 240 10.33 -6.46 -26.13
N ASN A 241 10.60 -5.80 -24.99
CA ASN A 241 10.39 -4.36 -24.74
C ASN A 241 8.95 -3.85 -24.89
N LYS A 242 7.96 -4.74 -24.87
CA LYS A 242 6.55 -4.40 -25.10
C LYS A 242 5.91 -3.70 -23.90
N LEU A 243 6.35 -3.98 -22.66
CA LEU A 243 5.86 -3.24 -21.49
C LEU A 243 6.30 -1.78 -21.49
N GLU A 244 7.48 -1.45 -22.00
CA GLU A 244 7.87 -0.05 -22.21
C GLU A 244 6.96 0.66 -23.22
N THR A 245 6.54 -0.06 -24.26
CA THR A 245 5.59 0.46 -25.25
C THR A 245 4.22 0.70 -24.63
N LEU A 246 3.75 -0.19 -23.74
CA LEU A 246 2.54 0.02 -22.95
C LEU A 246 2.67 1.23 -22.04
N ILE A 247 3.78 1.39 -21.32
CA ILE A 247 4.05 2.58 -20.48
C ILE A 247 3.99 3.86 -21.31
N LYS A 248 4.66 3.90 -22.48
CA LYS A 248 4.61 5.06 -23.39
C LYS A 248 3.18 5.33 -23.88
N SER A 249 2.39 4.30 -24.14
CA SER A 249 0.99 4.45 -24.55
C SER A 249 0.12 5.03 -23.43
N LEU A 250 0.34 4.61 -22.18
CA LEU A 250 -0.34 5.14 -20.99
C LEU A 250 0.05 6.59 -20.65
N LEU A 251 1.26 7.01 -21.01
CA LEU A 251 1.76 8.38 -20.78
C LEU A 251 1.50 9.34 -21.93
N LYS A 252 1.08 8.83 -23.10
CA LYS A 252 0.88 9.66 -24.28
C LYS A 252 -0.37 10.53 -24.12
N GLY A 253 -0.13 11.82 -23.95
CA GLY A 253 -1.18 12.84 -23.93
C GLY A 253 -1.79 13.15 -25.30
N ARG A 254 -3.04 13.62 -25.31
CA ARG A 254 -3.67 14.26 -26.48
C ARG A 254 -2.99 15.58 -26.82
N ALA A 255 -3.04 16.00 -28.09
CA ALA A 255 -2.28 17.15 -28.57
C ALA A 255 -2.71 18.50 -27.96
N SER A 256 -3.97 18.63 -27.55
CA SER A 256 -4.55 19.89 -27.06
C SER A 256 -4.03 20.32 -25.69
N ASP A 257 -3.91 19.38 -24.75
CA ASP A 257 -3.62 19.68 -23.34
C ASP A 257 -2.72 18.62 -22.66
N GLY A 258 -2.30 17.58 -23.37
CA GLY A 258 -1.49 16.50 -22.82
C GLY A 258 -2.27 15.47 -22.00
N PHE A 259 -3.61 15.50 -21.95
CA PHE A 259 -4.39 14.54 -21.17
C PHE A 259 -4.21 13.09 -21.70
N PRO A 260 -3.90 12.10 -20.85
CA PRO A 260 -3.63 10.72 -21.26
C PRO A 260 -4.91 9.92 -21.54
N VAL A 261 -5.56 10.20 -22.68
CA VAL A 261 -6.85 9.61 -23.09
C VAL A 261 -6.87 8.07 -23.05
N TYR A 262 -5.78 7.42 -23.47
CA TYR A 262 -5.69 5.96 -23.45
C TYR A 262 -5.71 5.39 -22.04
N GLN A 263 -5.02 6.05 -21.10
CA GLN A 263 -5.00 5.68 -19.70
C GLN A 263 -6.40 5.77 -19.08
N GLU A 264 -7.07 6.91 -19.28
CA GLU A 264 -8.43 7.13 -18.78
C GLU A 264 -9.41 6.08 -19.33
N LYS A 265 -9.31 5.74 -20.63
CA LYS A 265 -10.14 4.70 -21.24
C LYS A 265 -9.93 3.32 -20.63
N ILE A 266 -8.67 2.94 -20.37
CA ILE A 266 -8.37 1.66 -19.71
C ILE A 266 -8.99 1.61 -18.32
N ILE A 267 -8.87 2.67 -17.52
CA ILE A 267 -9.39 2.68 -16.15
C ILE A 267 -10.93 2.56 -16.18
N ARG A 268 -11.60 3.33 -17.04
CA ARG A 268 -13.06 3.23 -17.24
C ARG A 268 -13.48 1.84 -17.72
N GLU A 269 -12.73 1.23 -18.64
CA GLU A 269 -12.97 -0.13 -19.11
C GLU A 269 -12.83 -1.15 -17.97
N SER A 270 -11.78 -1.05 -17.15
CA SER A 270 -11.55 -1.92 -16.00
C SER A 270 -12.71 -1.84 -15.01
N ILE A 271 -13.18 -0.65 -14.65
CA ILE A 271 -14.32 -0.47 -13.74
C ILE A 271 -15.58 -1.15 -14.30
N ARG A 272 -15.91 -0.90 -15.57
CA ARG A 272 -17.10 -1.50 -16.21
C ARG A 272 -17.03 -3.02 -16.33
N LYS A 273 -15.83 -3.59 -16.40
CA LYS A 273 -15.60 -5.04 -16.48
C LYS A 273 -15.70 -5.75 -15.13
N PHE A 274 -15.91 -5.03 -14.02
CA PHE A 274 -16.05 -5.65 -12.72
C PHE A 274 -17.25 -6.61 -12.73
N PRO A 275 -17.06 -7.91 -12.41
CA PRO A 275 -18.07 -8.94 -12.70
C PRO A 275 -19.29 -8.91 -11.77
N TYR A 276 -19.26 -8.12 -10.70
CA TYR A 276 -20.33 -8.04 -9.71
C TYR A 276 -21.14 -6.75 -9.88
N CYS A 277 -22.13 -6.78 -10.77
CA CYS A 277 -22.94 -5.61 -11.14
C CYS A 277 -23.72 -4.98 -9.96
N GLU A 278 -24.10 -5.81 -8.98
CA GLU A 278 -24.83 -5.38 -7.78
C GLU A 278 -23.93 -4.79 -6.68
N ALA A 279 -22.62 -4.81 -6.86
CA ALA A 279 -21.69 -4.21 -5.88
C ALA A 279 -21.97 -2.71 -5.76
N THR A 280 -22.19 -2.26 -4.52
CA THR A 280 -22.54 -0.85 -4.24
C THR A 280 -21.42 0.08 -4.71
N LEU A 281 -20.16 -0.33 -4.50
CA LEU A 281 -18.97 0.39 -4.93
C LEU A 281 -18.93 0.58 -6.45
N LEU A 282 -19.23 -0.48 -7.23
CA LEU A 282 -19.27 -0.37 -8.68
C LEU A 282 -20.33 0.64 -9.13
N GLN A 283 -21.53 0.57 -8.55
CA GLN A 283 -22.62 1.49 -8.88
C GLN A 283 -22.23 2.95 -8.58
N GLN A 284 -21.57 3.20 -7.44
CA GLN A 284 -21.05 4.51 -7.09
C GLN A 284 -19.98 5.00 -8.09
N LEU A 285 -18.97 4.18 -8.39
CA LEU A 285 -17.92 4.51 -9.35
C LEU A 285 -18.51 4.86 -10.74
N VAL A 286 -19.45 4.05 -11.23
CA VAL A 286 -20.09 4.28 -12.52
C VAL A 286 -20.90 5.57 -12.51
N ARG A 287 -21.70 5.83 -11.47
CA ARG A 287 -22.48 7.08 -11.35
C ARG A 287 -21.58 8.31 -11.35
N SER A 288 -20.42 8.25 -10.69
CA SER A 288 -19.48 9.38 -10.63
C SER A 288 -18.74 9.64 -11.94
N ILE A 289 -18.49 8.61 -12.76
CA ILE A 289 -17.59 8.72 -13.92
C ILE A 289 -18.36 8.73 -15.26
N ALA A 290 -19.47 8.01 -15.37
CA ALA A 290 -20.23 7.87 -16.61
C ALA A 290 -20.67 9.21 -17.25
N PRO A 291 -21.17 10.22 -16.50
CA PRO A 291 -21.57 11.50 -17.10
C PRO A 291 -20.39 12.43 -17.39
N VAL A 292 -19.18 12.11 -16.93
CA VAL A 292 -18.01 12.98 -17.04
C VAL A 292 -17.28 12.72 -18.35
N GLU A 293 -17.10 13.77 -19.15
CA GLU A 293 -16.32 13.72 -20.40
C GLU A 293 -14.86 13.33 -20.15
N ILE A 294 -14.25 12.65 -21.13
CA ILE A 294 -12.85 12.25 -21.04
C ILE A 294 -11.94 13.49 -21.07
N GLY A 295 -11.17 13.67 -20.00
CA GLY A 295 -10.28 14.80 -19.80
C GLY A 295 -10.84 15.89 -18.88
N SER A 296 -12.05 15.70 -18.37
CA SER A 296 -12.65 16.54 -17.34
C SER A 296 -12.57 15.88 -15.97
N ASP A 297 -12.62 16.70 -14.92
CA ASP A 297 -12.68 16.21 -13.56
C ASP A 297 -14.11 15.84 -13.11
N PRO A 298 -14.25 14.85 -12.21
CA PRO A 298 -13.16 14.00 -11.70
C PRO A 298 -12.76 12.92 -12.72
N THR A 299 -11.45 12.70 -12.88
CA THR A 299 -10.93 11.58 -13.70
C THR A 299 -11.34 10.22 -13.15
N ALA A 300 -11.41 9.18 -14.00
CA ALA A 300 -11.67 7.82 -13.52
C ALA A 300 -10.59 7.34 -12.54
N PHE A 301 -9.34 7.76 -12.73
CA PHE A 301 -8.24 7.45 -11.82
C PHE A 301 -8.46 8.02 -10.41
N SER A 302 -8.84 9.30 -10.30
CA SER A 302 -9.03 9.96 -9.00
C SER A 302 -10.20 9.36 -8.24
N VAL A 303 -11.32 9.10 -8.91
CA VAL A 303 -12.49 8.45 -8.30
C VAL A 303 -12.16 7.02 -7.84
N LEU A 304 -11.53 6.20 -8.69
CA LEU A 304 -11.14 4.83 -8.33
C LEU A 304 -10.15 4.80 -7.15
N SER A 305 -9.15 5.69 -7.18
CA SER A 305 -8.14 5.76 -6.13
C SER A 305 -8.76 6.15 -4.79
N GLN A 306 -9.58 7.20 -4.75
CA GLN A 306 -10.26 7.62 -3.52
C GLN A 306 -11.20 6.52 -2.98
N ALA A 307 -11.87 5.79 -3.86
CA ALA A 307 -12.75 4.71 -3.45
C ALA A 307 -12.00 3.53 -2.81
N ILE A 308 -10.74 3.29 -3.20
CA ILE A 308 -9.93 2.19 -2.67
C ILE A 308 -9.05 2.61 -1.49
N THR A 309 -8.42 3.79 -1.55
CA THR A 309 -7.48 4.26 -0.52
C THR A 309 -8.12 5.14 0.54
N GLY A 310 -9.40 5.47 0.38
CA GLY A 310 -10.13 6.40 1.23
C GLY A 310 -10.11 7.84 0.70
N GLN A 311 -11.10 8.61 1.14
CA GLN A 311 -11.21 10.02 0.81
C GLN A 311 -10.18 10.85 1.58
N VAL A 312 -9.59 11.83 0.90
CA VAL A 312 -8.65 12.78 1.47
C VAL A 312 -9.23 14.16 1.29
N GLY A 313 -9.62 14.80 2.42
CA GLY A 313 -10.25 16.13 2.39
C GLY A 313 -9.28 17.24 1.97
N PHE A 314 -7.99 17.09 2.31
CA PHE A 314 -6.92 18.00 1.92
C PHE A 314 -5.67 17.23 1.53
N VAL A 315 -5.18 17.41 0.31
CA VAL A 315 -3.99 16.74 -0.19
C VAL A 315 -2.83 17.74 -0.26
N ASP A 316 -2.01 17.78 0.80
CA ASP A 316 -0.76 18.58 0.83
C ASP A 316 0.42 17.76 0.29
N ALA A 317 0.27 17.21 -0.91
CA ALA A 317 1.31 16.40 -1.53
C ALA A 317 1.30 16.52 -3.04
N GLU A 318 2.50 16.60 -3.60
CA GLU A 318 2.73 16.56 -5.04
C GLU A 318 2.84 15.10 -5.52
N PHE A 319 2.32 14.84 -6.72
CA PHE A 319 2.34 13.51 -7.32
C PHE A 319 3.22 13.47 -8.55
N CYS A 320 4.00 12.40 -8.69
CA CYS A 320 4.82 12.21 -9.87
C CYS A 320 3.95 12.13 -11.12
N THR A 321 4.22 12.98 -12.11
CA THR A 321 3.46 13.02 -13.36
C THR A 321 3.58 11.73 -14.19
N THR A 322 4.59 10.88 -13.92
CA THR A 322 4.80 9.61 -14.64
C THR A 322 4.07 8.45 -14.00
N CYS A 323 4.28 8.25 -12.70
CA CYS A 323 3.84 7.04 -12.01
C CYS A 323 2.85 7.32 -10.88
N GLY A 324 2.43 8.57 -10.67
CA GLY A 324 1.50 8.93 -9.60
C GLY A 324 2.07 8.76 -8.18
N GLU A 325 3.39 8.59 -8.02
CA GLU A 325 3.99 8.46 -6.69
C GLU A 325 3.81 9.74 -5.89
N LYS A 326 3.26 9.61 -4.67
CA LYS A 326 3.05 10.72 -3.74
C LYS A 326 4.39 11.21 -3.16
N GLY A 327 4.52 12.51 -2.93
CA GLY A 327 5.74 13.12 -2.39
C GLY A 327 6.82 13.33 -3.46
N ALA A 328 6.42 13.48 -4.72
CA ALA A 328 7.36 13.85 -5.78
C ALA A 328 7.93 15.24 -5.52
N SER A 329 9.24 15.42 -5.76
CA SER A 329 9.93 16.68 -5.43
C SER A 329 10.83 17.21 -6.56
N LYS A 330 11.11 16.39 -7.59
CA LYS A 330 12.05 16.77 -8.66
C LYS A 330 11.31 17.42 -9.82
N ARG A 331 11.30 18.75 -9.86
CA ARG A 331 10.68 19.52 -10.96
C ARG A 331 11.57 19.54 -12.21
N CYS A 332 10.96 19.59 -13.39
CA CYS A 332 11.69 19.81 -14.63
C CYS A 332 12.51 21.11 -14.56
N SER A 333 13.79 21.05 -14.93
CA SER A 333 14.68 22.21 -14.91
C SER A 333 14.26 23.35 -15.84
N VAL A 334 13.51 23.04 -16.90
CA VAL A 334 13.09 24.01 -17.94
C VAL A 334 11.74 24.65 -17.61
N CYS A 335 10.65 23.87 -17.56
CA CYS A 335 9.30 24.43 -17.39
C CYS A 335 8.87 24.59 -15.92
N LYS A 336 9.51 23.88 -14.98
CA LYS A 336 9.11 23.77 -13.56
C LYS A 336 7.68 23.22 -13.29
N MET A 337 6.85 23.06 -14.32
CA MET A 337 5.46 22.58 -14.23
C MET A 337 5.36 21.09 -13.90
N VAL A 338 6.19 20.25 -14.51
CA VAL A 338 6.12 18.79 -14.33
C VAL A 338 7.04 18.35 -13.20
N ILE A 339 6.57 17.43 -12.36
CA ILE A 339 7.29 16.93 -11.18
C ILE A 339 7.44 15.40 -11.21
N TYR A 340 8.59 14.93 -10.71
CA TYR A 340 8.98 13.52 -10.74
C TYR A 340 9.45 13.05 -9.36
N CYS A 341 9.25 11.77 -9.05
CA CYS A 341 9.84 11.16 -7.86
C CYS A 341 11.35 10.94 -8.04
N ASP A 342 11.79 10.57 -9.24
CA ASP A 342 13.18 10.26 -9.55
C ASP A 342 13.54 10.50 -11.02
N GLN A 343 14.80 10.24 -11.35
CA GLN A 343 15.34 10.41 -12.71
C GLN A 343 14.78 9.36 -13.69
N THR A 344 14.41 8.18 -13.22
CA THR A 344 13.84 7.11 -14.04
C THR A 344 12.48 7.53 -14.58
N CYS A 345 11.61 8.09 -13.72
CA CYS A 345 10.31 8.64 -14.13
C CYS A 345 10.48 9.80 -15.11
N GLN A 346 11.43 10.71 -14.85
CA GLN A 346 11.73 11.80 -15.79
C GLN A 346 12.11 11.28 -17.17
N LYS A 347 13.03 10.32 -17.27
CA LYS A 347 13.46 9.71 -18.54
C LYS A 347 12.29 9.02 -19.24
N THR A 348 11.47 8.29 -18.47
CA THR A 348 10.32 7.52 -18.96
C THR A 348 9.25 8.42 -19.58
N HIS A 349 8.97 9.59 -18.97
CA HIS A 349 7.96 10.53 -19.47
C HIS A 349 8.49 11.53 -20.52
N TRP A 350 9.81 11.69 -20.63
CA TRP A 350 10.43 12.74 -21.45
C TRP A 350 9.94 12.77 -22.90
N PHE A 351 9.67 11.61 -23.52
CA PHE A 351 9.20 11.54 -24.90
C PHE A 351 7.87 12.29 -25.14
N ALA A 352 6.97 12.31 -24.14
CA ALA A 352 5.70 13.02 -24.18
C ALA A 352 5.90 14.47 -23.72
N HIS A 353 6.55 14.66 -22.57
CA HIS A 353 6.78 15.97 -21.97
C HIS A 353 7.55 16.94 -22.88
N LYS A 354 8.59 16.49 -23.59
CA LYS A 354 9.46 17.38 -24.41
C LYS A 354 8.70 18.16 -25.49
N LYS A 355 7.53 17.66 -25.92
CA LYS A 355 6.66 18.33 -26.91
C LYS A 355 5.94 19.55 -26.33
N MET A 356 5.67 19.52 -25.02
CA MET A 356 4.97 20.58 -24.28
C MET A 356 5.91 21.49 -23.48
N CYS A 357 7.10 20.99 -23.14
CA CYS A 357 8.06 21.67 -22.25
C CYS A 357 8.55 23.03 -22.79
N LYS A 358 8.66 23.18 -24.12
CA LYS A 358 9.18 24.39 -24.77
C LYS A 358 8.10 25.45 -25.01
N THR A 359 6.83 25.06 -25.00
CA THR A 359 5.70 25.94 -25.29
C THR A 359 5.31 26.80 -24.08
N SER A 360 5.74 26.42 -22.87
CA SER A 360 5.44 27.12 -21.61
C SER A 360 6.41 28.26 -21.25
N THR A 361 7.53 28.42 -21.96
CA THR A 361 8.52 29.50 -21.69
C THR A 361 8.22 30.81 -22.43
N GLY A 362 7.10 30.91 -23.15
CA GLY A 362 6.72 32.09 -23.95
C GLY A 362 5.54 32.91 -23.40
N LYS A 363 5.10 32.66 -22.16
CA LYS A 363 4.08 33.45 -21.48
C LYS A 363 4.54 33.71 -20.04
N MET A 364 5.46 34.66 -19.88
CA MET A 364 5.61 35.45 -18.66
C MET A 364 5.24 36.88 -19.00
#